data_AF-A0A2T4J479-F1
#
_entry.id   AF-A0A2T4J479-F1
#
_cell.length_a   1.000
_cell.length_b   1.000
_cell.length_c   1.000
_cell.angle_alpha   90.00
_cell.angle_beta   90.00
_cell.angle_gamma   90.00
#
_symmetry.space_group_name_H-M   'P 1'
#
loop_
_entity.id
_entity.type
_entity.pdbx_description
1 polymer ?
#
loop_
_entity_poly.entity_id
_entity_poly.type
_entity_poly.pdbx_seq_one_letter_code
_entity_poly.pdbx_strand_id
1 'polypeptide(L)' 'MDNFTWVDGGAAVIILLSAILAYSRGLVRELMAILGWVGAAILAFIFAPAATPLVKEIPMLGDFL' A
#
# COMPACT_ATOMS: atom_id res chain seq x y z
N MET A 1 29.88 6.97 35.01
CA MET A 1 28.74 7.03 34.05
C MET A 1 27.49 6.86 34.90
N ASP A 2 27.16 7.87 35.70
CA ASP A 2 26.30 7.70 36.88
C ASP A 2 24.95 8.40 36.74
N ASN A 3 24.59 8.81 35.51
CA ASN A 3 23.38 9.56 35.19
C ASN A 3 22.57 8.94 34.06
N PHE A 4 22.76 7.66 33.73
CA PHE A 4 21.93 7.00 32.72
C PHE A 4 20.58 6.64 33.35
N THR A 5 19.54 7.36 32.97
CA THR A 5 18.21 7.19 33.51
C THR A 5 17.38 6.23 32.65
N TRP A 6 16.31 5.67 33.22
CA TRP A 6 15.32 4.92 32.46
C TRP A 6 14.72 5.72 31.29
N VAL A 7 14.67 7.05 31.43
CA VAL A 7 14.20 7.97 30.39
C VAL A 7 15.19 7.99 29.20
N ASP A 8 16.50 7.98 29.47
CA ASP A 8 17.52 7.93 28.42
C ASP A 8 17.47 6.60 27.64
N GLY A 9 17.27 5.48 28.36
CA GLY A 9 17.04 4.18 27.74
C GLY A 9 15.79 4.16 26.85
N GLY A 10 14.68 4.73 27.33
CA GLY A 10 13.45 4.86 26.56
C GLY A 10 13.63 5.73 25.30
N ALA A 11 14.31 6.87 25.44
CA ALA A 11 14.62 7.76 24.32
C ALA A 11 15.48 7.06 23.26
N ALA A 12 16.50 6.30 23.67
CA ALA A 12 17.34 5.53 22.77
C ALA A 12 16.55 4.49 21.96
N VAL A 13 15.58 3.80 22.59
CA VAL A 13 14.69 2.84 21.90
C VAL A 13 13.83 3.55 20.86
N ILE A 14 13.22 4.68 21.22
CA ILE A 14 12.37 5.46 20.29
C ILE A 14 13.19 5.94 19.09
N ILE A 15 14.42 6.41 19.31
CA ILE A 15 15.33 6.88 18.25
C ILE A 15 15.70 5.71 17.32
N LEU A 16 16.05 4.54 17.86
CA LEU A 16 16.40 3.37 17.06
C LEU A 16 15.22 2.89 16.21
N LEU A 17 14.02 2.77 16.79
CA LEU A 17 12.82 2.41 16.06
C LEU A 17 12.50 3.43 14.97
N SER A 18 12.59 4.73 15.29
CA SER A 18 12.35 5.81 14.33
C SER A 18 13.35 5.79 13.19
N ALA A 19 14.62 5.46 13.45
CA ALA A 19 15.66 5.34 12.43
C ALA A 19 15.39 4.18 11.47
N ILE A 20 14.98 3.02 12.00
CA ILE A 20 14.58 1.86 11.19
C ILE A 20 13.36 2.19 10.33
N LEU A 21 12.34 2.81 10.92
CA LEU A 21 11.14 3.23 10.21
C LEU A 21 11.45 4.30 9.14
N ALA A 22 12.31 5.26 9.45
CA ALA A 22 12.75 6.28 8.51
C ALA A 22 13.57 5.69 7.34
N TYR A 23 14.35 4.64 7.58
CA TYR A 23 15.02 3.88 6.53
C TYR A 23 14.00 3.13 5.66
N SER A 24 12.97 2.54 6.27
CA SER A 24 11.93 1.79 5.55
C SER A 24 10.98 2.63 4.68
N ARG A 25 11.13 3.96 4.58
CA ARG A 25 10.28 4.84 3.74
C ARG A 25 10.20 4.38 2.27
N GLY A 26 11.30 3.87 1.72
CA GLY A 26 11.30 3.28 0.37
C GLY A 26 10.42 2.02 0.31
N LEU A 27 10.57 1.14 1.29
CA LEU A 27 9.78 -0.09 1.43
C LEU A 27 8.30 0.19 1.62
N VAL A 28 7.92 1.13 2.49
CA VAL A 28 6.51 1.48 2.72
C VAL A 28 5.85 1.99 1.44
N ARG A 29 6.55 2.82 0.65
CA ARG A 29 6.05 3.29 -0.65
C ARG A 29 5.82 2.14 -1.61
N GLU A 30 6.78 1.23 -1.74
CA GLU A 30 6.69 0.08 -2.64
C GLU A 30 5.59 -0.88 -2.20
N LEU A 31 5.48 -1.15 -0.90
CA LEU A 31 4.45 -2.03 -0.35
C LEU A 31 3.04 -1.44 -0.57
N MET A 32 2.86 -0.14 -0.32
CA MET A 32 1.58 0.53 -0.58
C MET A 32 1.22 0.53 -2.07
N ALA A 33 2.21 0.70 -2.96
CA ALA A 33 1.97 0.60 -4.39
C ALA A 33 1.50 -0.80 -4.80
N ILE A 34 2.20 -1.84 -4.32
CA ILE A 34 1.83 -3.24 -4.60
C ILE A 34 0.43 -3.55 -4.07
N LEU A 35 0.15 -3.20 -2.81
CA LEU A 35 -1.15 -3.40 -2.19
C LEU A 35 -2.26 -2.66 -2.94
N GLY A 36 -1.99 -1.44 -3.42
CA GLY A 36 -2.92 -0.67 -4.24
C GLY A 36 -3.27 -1.39 -5.55
N TRP A 37 -2.26 -1.90 -6.26
CA TRP A 37 -2.47 -2.68 -7.49
C TRP A 37 -3.23 -3.99 -7.24
N VAL A 38 -2.89 -4.71 -6.17
CA VAL A 38 -3.61 -5.93 -5.77
C VAL A 38 -5.07 -5.62 -5.44
N GLY A 39 -5.32 -4.57 -4.65
CA GLY A 39 -6.67 -4.11 -4.33
C GLY A 39 -7.46 -3.71 -5.57
N ALA A 40 -6.83 -2.99 -6.50
CA ALA A 40 -7.45 -2.62 -7.78
C ALA A 40 -7.82 -3.87 -8.61
N ALA A 41 -6.95 -4.87 -8.68
CA ALA A 41 -7.23 -6.12 -9.38
C ALA A 41 -8.43 -6.85 -8.76
N ILE A 42 -8.47 -6.98 -7.43
CA ILE A 42 -9.60 -7.60 -6.71
C ILE A 42 -10.90 -6.85 -7.04
N LEU A 43 -10.90 -5.52 -6.93
CA LEU A 43 -12.06 -4.70 -7.27
C LEU A 43 -12.49 -4.89 -8.73
N ALA A 44 -11.54 -4.94 -9.67
CA ALA A 44 -11.86 -5.15 -11.08
C ALA A 44 -12.66 -6.44 -11.30
N PHE A 45 -12.29 -7.55 -10.66
CA PHE A 45 -13.04 -8.81 -10.78
C PHE A 45 -14.41 -8.78 -10.11
N ILE A 46 -14.54 -8.09 -8.97
CA ILE A 46 -15.83 -7.92 -8.28
C ILE A 46 -16.79 -7.09 -9.14
N PHE A 47 -16.30 -6.01 -9.74
CA PHE A 47 -17.11 -5.06 -10.52
C PHE A 47 -17.23 -5.43 -12.00
N ALA A 48 -16.49 -6.43 -12.50
CA ALA A 48 -16.53 -6.87 -13.89
C ALA A 48 -17.94 -7.20 -14.41
N PRO A 49 -18.83 -7.91 -13.67
CA PRO A 49 -20.18 -8.21 -14.17
C PRO A 49 -21.03 -6.96 -14.37
N ALA A 50 -20.84 -5.93 -13.53
CA ALA A 50 -21.55 -4.66 -13.65
C ALA A 50 -21.00 -3.78 -14.79
N ALA A 51 -19.70 -3.87 -15.07
CA ALA A 51 -19.05 -3.12 -16.15
C ALA A 51 -19.28 -3.75 -17.54
N THR A 52 -19.37 -5.09 -17.63
CA THR A 52 -19.55 -5.83 -18.89
C THR A 52 -20.69 -5.30 -19.78
N PRO A 53 -21.93 -5.06 -19.30
CA PRO A 53 -23.00 -4.54 -20.16
C PRO A 53 -22.67 -3.15 -20.73
N LEU A 54 -22.09 -2.25 -19.92
CA LEU A 54 -21.67 -0.93 -20.37
C LEU A 54 -20.58 -1.01 -21.46
N VAL A 55 -19.63 -1.94 -21.34
CA VAL A 55 -18.57 -2.11 -22.33
C VAL A 55 -19.14 -2.62 -23.66
N LYS A 56 -20.17 -3.48 -23.63
CA LYS A 56 -20.83 -4.01 -24.84
C LYS A 56 -21.60 -2.96 -25.62
N GLU A 57 -21.98 -1.86 -24.99
CA GLU A 57 -22.64 -0.72 -25.67
C GLU A 57 -21.66 0.14 -26.47
N ILE A 58 -20.34 -0.05 -26.29
CA ILE A 58 -19.34 0.72 -27.01
C ILE A 58 -19.26 0.25 -28.47
N PRO A 59 -19.52 1.13 -29.46
CA PRO A 59 -19.41 0.78 -30.88
C PRO A 59 -17.99 0.28 -31.18
N MET A 60 -17.88 -0.74 -32.02
CA MET A 60 -16.65 -1.51 -32.34
C MET A 60 -16.20 -2.50 -31.27
N LEU A 61 -16.40 -2.30 -29.96
CA LEU A 61 -15.92 -3.24 -28.94
C LEU A 61 -16.86 -4.42 -28.70
N GLY A 62 -18.16 -4.24 -28.92
CA GLY A 62 -19.16 -5.31 -28.76
C GLY A 62 -18.94 -6.53 -29.67
N ASP A 63 -18.29 -6.35 -30.82
CA ASP A 63 -18.02 -7.45 -31.78
C ASP A 63 -16.76 -8.27 -31.43
N PHE A 64 -15.89 -7.76 -30.55
CA PHE A 64 -14.62 -8.43 -30.16
C PHE A 64 -14.65 -9.10 -28.78
N LEU A 65 -15.68 -8.84 -27.96
CA LEU A 65 -15.82 -9.32 -26.57
C LEU A 65 -16.84 -10.45 -26.44
#